data_AF-A0AAN7U7I4-F1
#
_entry.id   AF-A0AAN7U7I4-F1
#
_cell.length_a   1.000
_cell.length_b   1.000
_cell.length_c   1.000
_cell.angle_alpha   90.00
_cell.angle_beta   90.00
_cell.angle_gamma   90.00
#
_symmetry.space_group_name_H-M   'P 1'
#
loop_
_entity.id
_entity.type
_entity.pdbx_description
1 polymer ?
#
loop_
_entity_poly.entity_id
_entity_poly.type
_entity_poly.pdbx_seq_one_letter_code
_entity_poly.pdbx_strand_id
1 'polypeptide(L)'
;MINHNIISFKKFDVIFEQRPEGLEINMPLEIGSNNIDLTSKPFNIKGGSHYKIKIGYMTSEPITDLVCQIHTFKKSMPYGRDTQKVGDITANSNDLEFDFPKFGWEQASTQSSSMGDYTIKMYFKGNENQDLASFFYSFNVAPDWENALPIN
;
A
#
# COMPACT_ATOMS: atom_id res chain seq x y z
N MET A 1 24.42 -9.68 -15.83
CA MET A 1 24.09 -8.53 -14.97
C MET A 1 23.18 -9.05 -13.88
N ILE A 2 23.61 -9.01 -12.63
CA ILE A 2 22.76 -9.37 -11.49
C ILE A 2 21.90 -8.13 -11.26
N ASN A 3 20.58 -8.23 -11.43
CA ASN A 3 19.65 -7.17 -11.04
C ASN A 3 19.76 -7.03 -9.52
N HIS A 4 20.47 -5.99 -9.06
CA HIS A 4 20.51 -5.68 -7.64
C HIS A 4 19.28 -4.82 -7.33
N ASN A 5 18.29 -5.43 -6.69
CA ASN A 5 17.09 -4.74 -6.25
C ASN A 5 17.45 -3.86 -5.04
N ILE A 6 17.46 -2.54 -5.22
CA ILE A 6 17.78 -1.60 -4.13
C ILE A 6 16.72 -1.65 -3.03
N ILE A 7 15.44 -1.74 -3.39
CA ILE A 7 14.32 -1.96 -2.47
C ILE A 7 13.69 -3.31 -2.75
N SER A 8 13.44 -4.09 -1.70
CA SER A 8 12.75 -5.38 -1.78
C SER A 8 11.65 -5.47 -0.72
N PHE A 9 10.45 -5.90 -1.11
CA PHE A 9 9.30 -6.00 -0.20
C PHE A 9 9.30 -7.31 0.59
N LYS A 10 8.76 -7.26 1.81
CA LYS A 10 8.64 -8.40 2.73
C LYS A 10 7.23 -8.60 3.28
N LYS A 11 6.49 -7.50 3.46
CA LYS A 11 5.23 -7.51 4.20
C LYS A 11 4.24 -6.53 3.60
N PHE A 12 2.96 -6.89 3.63
CA PHE A 12 1.86 -5.99 3.29
C PHE A 12 0.69 -6.29 4.21
N ASP A 13 0.37 -5.32 5.07
CA ASP A 13 -0.75 -5.42 5.99
C ASP A 13 -1.73 -4.27 5.77
N VAL A 14 -3.00 -4.61 5.94
CA VAL A 14 -4.08 -3.63 6.06
C VAL A 14 -4.55 -3.65 7.51
N ILE A 15 -4.30 -2.55 8.21
CA ILE A 15 -4.62 -2.38 9.62
C ILE A 15 -5.91 -1.56 9.69
N PHE A 16 -6.86 -1.96 10.51
CA PHE A 16 -8.12 -1.27 10.75
C PHE A 16 -8.17 -0.80 12.19
N GLU A 17 -8.77 0.37 12.41
CA GLU A 17 -9.06 0.82 13.77
C GLU A 17 -10.11 -0.09 14.43
N GLN A 18 -11.09 -0.55 13.63
CA GLN A 18 -12.15 -1.44 14.06
C GLN A 18 -12.52 -2.38 12.91
N ARG A 19 -12.40 -3.70 13.11
CA ARG A 19 -12.85 -4.74 12.17
C ARG A 19 -13.28 -5.98 12.96
N PRO A 20 -14.47 -6.56 12.69
CA PRO A 20 -15.03 -7.66 13.51
C PRO A 20 -14.15 -8.91 13.59
N GLU A 21 -13.45 -9.27 12.52
CA GLU A 21 -12.62 -10.49 12.42
C GLU A 21 -11.13 -10.23 12.72
N GLY A 22 -10.85 -9.24 13.56
CA GLY A 22 -9.48 -8.82 13.87
C GLY A 22 -9.01 -7.63 13.05
N LEU A 23 -8.09 -6.89 13.65
CA LEU A 23 -7.68 -5.56 13.20
C LEU A 23 -6.72 -5.56 12.02
N GLU A 24 -6.18 -6.71 11.61
CA GLU A 24 -5.15 -6.78 10.59
C GLU A 24 -5.49 -7.82 9.53
N ILE A 25 -5.34 -7.46 8.26
CA ILE A 25 -5.33 -8.38 7.12
C ILE A 25 -3.89 -8.47 6.64
N ASN A 26 -3.28 -9.64 6.77
CA ASN A 26 -1.94 -9.92 6.27
C ASN A 26 -2.07 -10.44 4.84
N MET A 27 -1.53 -9.69 3.87
CA MET A 27 -1.64 -10.02 2.46
C MET A 27 -0.39 -10.78 2.00
N PRO A 28 -0.54 -11.97 1.38
CA PRO A 28 0.60 -12.77 0.94
C PRO A 28 1.30 -12.10 -0.25
N LEU A 29 2.62 -12.02 -0.19
CA LEU A 29 3.47 -11.52 -1.29
C LEU A 29 4.76 -12.33 -1.40
N GLU A 30 5.40 -12.28 -2.56
CA GLU A 30 6.72 -12.88 -2.80
C GLU A 30 7.81 -11.99 -2.19
N ILE A 31 8.45 -12.48 -1.14
CA ILE A 31 9.50 -11.74 -0.43
C ILE A 31 10.73 -11.57 -1.33
N GLY A 32 11.29 -10.36 -1.35
CA GLY A 32 12.52 -10.06 -2.10
C GLY A 32 12.27 -9.37 -3.44
N SER A 33 11.03 -9.35 -3.93
CA SER A 33 10.70 -8.63 -5.17
C SER A 33 10.71 -7.10 -4.95
N ASN A 34 11.17 -6.36 -5.96
CA ASN A 34 11.07 -4.91 -6.05
C ASN A 34 9.84 -4.44 -6.84
N ASN A 35 9.08 -5.37 -7.43
CA ASN A 35 7.85 -5.10 -8.14
C ASN A 35 6.76 -6.06 -7.63
N ILE A 36 5.80 -5.50 -6.89
CA ILE A 36 4.66 -6.24 -6.37
C ILE A 36 3.40 -5.75 -7.07
N ASP A 37 2.66 -6.69 -7.67
CA ASP A 37 1.34 -6.44 -8.23
C ASP A 37 0.33 -7.41 -7.62
N LEU A 38 -0.44 -6.90 -6.65
CA LEU A 38 -1.51 -7.62 -5.97
C LEU A 38 -2.89 -7.18 -6.46
N THR A 39 -2.98 -6.49 -7.61
CA THR A 39 -4.25 -5.95 -8.10
C THR A 39 -5.26 -7.02 -8.50
N SER A 40 -4.80 -8.24 -8.76
CA SER A 40 -5.65 -9.41 -9.03
C SER A 40 -6.24 -10.05 -7.77
N LYS A 41 -5.80 -9.64 -6.57
CA LYS A 41 -6.24 -10.16 -5.27
C LYS A 41 -6.77 -9.02 -4.40
N PRO A 42 -7.88 -8.37 -4.78
CA PRO A 42 -8.44 -7.29 -3.99
C PRO A 42 -8.85 -7.77 -2.60
N PHE A 43 -8.62 -6.93 -1.59
CA PHE A 43 -9.27 -7.08 -0.30
C PHE A 43 -10.46 -6.13 -0.20
N ASN A 44 -11.34 -6.37 0.77
CA ASN A 44 -12.54 -5.57 0.96
C ASN A 44 -12.40 -4.70 2.20
N ILE A 45 -12.93 -3.48 2.12
CA ILE A 45 -13.03 -2.55 3.25
C ILE A 45 -14.46 -2.03 3.37
N LYS A 46 -14.93 -1.82 4.60
CA LYS A 46 -16.24 -1.20 4.83
C LYS A 46 -16.15 0.32 4.63
N GLY A 47 -17.13 0.91 3.96
CA GLY A 47 -17.32 2.36 3.88
C GLY A 47 -17.42 3.00 5.25
N GLY A 48 -16.68 4.10 5.45
CA GLY A 48 -16.56 4.80 6.73
C GLY A 48 -15.60 4.16 7.73
N SER A 49 -15.01 2.99 7.43
CA SER A 49 -13.97 2.41 8.29
C SER A 49 -12.67 3.20 8.21
N HIS A 50 -11.96 3.24 9.34
CA HIS A 50 -10.60 3.79 9.41
C HIS A 50 -9.58 2.67 9.19
N TYR A 51 -8.65 2.90 8.28
CA TYR A 51 -7.64 1.94 7.93
C TYR A 51 -6.28 2.59 7.66
N LYS A 52 -5.23 1.79 7.74
CA LYS A 52 -3.85 2.13 7.45
C LYS A 52 -3.23 0.98 6.68
N ILE A 53 -2.39 1.32 5.73
CA ILE A 53 -1.57 0.38 4.99
C ILE A 53 -0.17 0.37 5.60
N LYS A 54 0.37 -0.82 5.84
CA LYS A 54 1.75 -1.01 6.27
C LYS A 54 2.48 -1.90 5.28
N ILE A 55 3.57 -1.40 4.72
CA ILE A 55 4.42 -2.11 3.78
C ILE A 55 5.80 -2.28 4.41
N GLY A 56 6.21 -3.53 4.64
CA GLY A 56 7.54 -3.87 5.11
C GLY A 56 8.50 -4.04 3.93
N TYR A 57 9.68 -3.45 4.00
CA TYR A 57 10.69 -3.50 2.94
C TYR A 57 12.13 -3.53 3.48
N MET A 58 13.04 -3.91 2.61
CA MET A 58 14.49 -3.96 2.82
C MET A 58 15.19 -3.06 1.83
N THR A 59 16.36 -2.57 2.20
CA THR A 59 17.26 -1.84 1.31
C THR A 59 18.64 -2.47 1.26
N SER A 60 19.17 -2.66 0.05
CA SER A 60 20.52 -3.21 -0.14
C SER A 60 21.62 -2.15 -0.18
N GLU A 61 21.24 -0.87 -0.31
CA GLU A 61 22.12 0.28 -0.42
C GLU A 61 21.49 1.51 0.28
N PRO A 62 22.29 2.51 0.68
CA PRO A 62 21.77 3.80 1.16
C PRO A 62 20.93 4.50 0.08
N ILE A 63 19.87 5.20 0.50
CA ILE A 63 18.99 5.96 -0.39
C ILE A 63 18.83 7.37 0.15
N THR A 64 19.03 8.37 -0.72
CA THR A 64 18.80 9.78 -0.40
C THR A 64 17.45 10.22 -0.96
N ASP A 65 16.70 11.02 -0.20
CA ASP A 65 15.40 11.62 -0.54
C ASP A 65 14.37 10.62 -1.08
N LEU A 66 14.18 9.50 -0.37
CA LEU A 66 13.18 8.51 -0.74
C LEU A 66 11.78 9.13 -0.64
N VAL A 67 11.04 9.05 -1.74
CA VAL A 67 9.63 9.46 -1.83
C VAL A 67 8.78 8.31 -2.36
N CYS A 68 7.53 8.25 -1.90
CA CYS A 68 6.53 7.35 -2.46
C CYS A 68 5.46 8.18 -3.18
N GLN A 69 5.35 8.01 -4.49
CA GLN A 69 4.27 8.58 -5.29
C GLN A 69 3.09 7.60 -5.33
N ILE A 70 1.92 8.06 -4.91
CA ILE A 70 0.74 7.22 -4.72
C ILE A 70 -0.33 7.67 -5.68
N HIS A 71 -0.70 6.81 -6.63
CA HIS A 71 -1.75 7.07 -7.61
C HIS A 71 -2.98 6.22 -7.30
N THR A 72 -4.09 6.90 -7.04
CA THR A 72 -5.37 6.25 -6.75
C THR A 72 -6.25 6.27 -8.01
N PHE A 73 -6.72 5.09 -8.39
CA PHE A 73 -7.69 4.91 -9.46
C PHE A 73 -8.97 4.31 -8.89
N LYS A 74 -10.10 4.72 -9.45
CA LYS A 74 -11.41 4.16 -9.13
C LYS A 74 -12.05 3.69 -10.43
N LYS A 75 -12.42 2.42 -10.52
CA LYS A 75 -12.90 1.80 -11.77
C LYS A 75 -12.01 2.15 -12.98
N SER A 76 -10.69 2.05 -12.79
CA SER A 76 -9.66 2.39 -13.79
C SER A 76 -9.55 3.87 -14.18
N MET A 77 -10.36 4.77 -13.62
CA MET A 77 -10.25 6.22 -13.84
C MET A 77 -9.36 6.86 -12.77
N PRO A 78 -8.47 7.81 -13.13
CA PRO A 78 -7.70 8.56 -12.14
C PRO A 78 -8.63 9.25 -11.14
N TYR A 79 -8.39 9.03 -9.85
CA TYR A 79 -9.20 9.55 -8.76
C TYR A 79 -8.42 10.51 -7.86
N GLY A 80 -7.15 10.20 -7.58
CA GLY A 80 -6.32 11.03 -6.73
C GLY A 80 -4.83 10.74 -6.91
N ARG A 81 -3.99 11.69 -6.47
CA ARG A 81 -2.55 11.53 -6.39
C ARG A 81 -2.06 12.10 -5.06
N ASP A 82 -1.14 11.39 -4.43
CA ASP A 82 -0.45 11.82 -3.22
C ASP A 82 1.07 11.59 -3.40
N THR A 83 1.88 12.28 -2.61
CA THR A 83 3.32 12.04 -2.53
C THR A 83 3.75 12.10 -1.07
N GLN A 84 4.18 10.96 -0.55
CA GLN A 84 4.66 10.84 0.82
C GLN A 84 6.18 10.81 0.86
N LYS A 85 6.79 11.78 1.56
CA LYS A 85 8.22 11.77 1.85
C LYS A 85 8.55 10.73 2.90
N VAL A 86 9.42 9.78 2.54
CA VAL A 86 9.96 8.76 3.45
C VAL A 86 11.21 9.31 4.14
N GLY A 87 12.13 9.90 3.37
CA GLY A 87 13.36 10.52 3.86
C GLY A 87 14.62 9.74 3.46
N ASP A 88 15.72 9.97 4.16
CA ASP A 88 16.99 9.32 3.88
C ASP A 88 17.12 7.97 4.61
N ILE A 89 17.69 7.00 3.93
CA ILE A 89 18.07 5.69 4.46
C ILE A 89 19.59 5.62 4.43
N THR A 90 20.22 5.73 5.59
CA THR A 90 21.67 5.94 5.70
C THR A 90 22.51 4.68 5.56
N ALA A 91 21.89 3.50 5.68
CA ALA A 91 22.56 2.21 5.60
C ALA A 91 21.59 1.12 5.13
N ASN A 92 22.15 -0.02 4.74
CA ASN A 92 21.38 -1.21 4.41
C ASN A 92 20.54 -1.62 5.63
N SER A 93 19.25 -1.84 5.41
CA SER A 93 18.32 -2.21 6.48
C SER A 93 17.40 -3.31 5.98
N ASN A 94 17.11 -4.27 6.85
CA ASN A 94 16.26 -5.41 6.51
C ASN A 94 14.85 -5.30 7.07
N ASP A 95 14.55 -4.30 7.90
CA ASP A 95 13.28 -4.19 8.61
C ASP A 95 12.79 -2.73 8.62
N LEU A 96 12.55 -2.17 7.44
CA LEU A 96 11.93 -0.86 7.28
C LEU A 96 10.42 -1.00 7.06
N GLU A 97 9.67 -0.01 7.53
CA GLU A 97 8.21 0.05 7.35
C GLU A 97 7.80 1.36 6.67
N PHE A 98 6.85 1.25 5.76
CA PHE A 98 6.16 2.37 5.13
C PHE A 98 4.68 2.31 5.51
N ASP A 99 4.25 3.31 6.27
CA ASP A 99 2.85 3.48 6.67
C ASP A 99 2.15 4.48 5.75
N PHE A 100 0.96 4.15 5.25
CA PHE A 100 0.08 5.07 4.55
C PHE A 100 -1.33 5.06 5.16
N PRO A 101 -1.83 6.18 5.69
CA PRO A 101 -1.16 7.48 5.75
C PRO A 101 -0.04 7.45 6.81
N LYS A 102 0.99 8.31 6.67
CA LYS A 102 2.09 8.38 7.65
C LYS A 102 1.60 8.62 9.08
N PHE A 103 0.59 9.48 9.22
CA PHE A 103 0.02 9.86 10.51
C PHE A 103 -1.49 9.63 10.50
N GLY A 104 -2.03 9.13 11.62
CA GLY A 104 -3.46 8.86 11.76
C GLY A 104 -3.93 7.69 10.91
N TRP A 105 -5.16 7.82 10.40
CA TRP A 105 -5.87 6.80 9.64
C TRP A 105 -6.46 7.41 8.37
N GLU A 106 -6.52 6.63 7.29
CA GLU A 106 -7.38 6.93 6.15
C GLU A 106 -8.81 6.53 6.47
N GLN A 107 -9.78 7.24 5.88
CA GLN A 107 -11.19 6.89 6.02
C GLN A 107 -11.77 6.47 4.68
N ALA A 108 -12.30 5.24 4.61
CA ALA A 108 -13.04 4.79 3.43
C ALA A 108 -14.29 5.67 3.24
N SER A 109 -14.59 6.07 2.00
CA SER A 109 -15.75 6.92 1.74
C SER A 109 -17.06 6.24 2.14
N THR A 110 -17.98 6.99 2.75
CA THR A 110 -19.34 6.55 3.07
C THR A 110 -20.34 6.81 1.93
N GLN A 111 -19.92 7.57 0.91
CA GLN A 111 -20.80 7.92 -0.21
C GLN A 111 -20.99 6.71 -1.13
N SER A 112 -22.23 6.37 -1.44
CA SER A 112 -22.57 5.26 -2.35
C SER A 112 -21.90 5.38 -3.72
N SER A 113 -21.78 6.61 -4.23
CA SER A 113 -21.09 6.90 -5.50
C SER A 113 -19.60 6.54 -5.44
N SER A 114 -19.00 6.54 -4.25
CA SER A 114 -17.59 6.23 -3.95
C SER A 114 -17.37 4.79 -3.47
N MET A 115 -18.38 3.95 -3.51
CA MET A 115 -18.22 2.51 -3.29
C MET A 115 -17.71 1.80 -4.56
N GLY A 116 -17.17 0.59 -4.38
CA GLY A 116 -16.66 -0.25 -5.45
C GLY A 116 -15.13 -0.30 -5.52
N ASP A 117 -14.60 -0.58 -6.71
CA ASP A 117 -13.21 -0.98 -6.90
C ASP A 117 -12.24 0.19 -6.98
N TYR A 118 -11.19 0.10 -6.17
CA TYR A 118 -10.04 0.98 -6.14
C TYR A 118 -8.77 0.22 -6.51
N THR A 119 -7.89 0.91 -7.23
CA THR A 119 -6.54 0.43 -7.52
C THR A 119 -5.56 1.50 -7.10
N ILE A 120 -4.60 1.12 -6.25
CA ILE A 120 -3.54 1.99 -5.78
C ILE A 120 -2.25 1.54 -6.42
N LYS A 121 -1.54 2.50 -7.04
CA LYS A 121 -0.21 2.29 -7.57
C LYS A 121 0.79 3.14 -6.81
N MET A 122 1.68 2.50 -6.08
CA MET A 122 2.75 3.16 -5.34
C MET A 122 4.08 2.99 -6.07
N TYR A 123 4.80 4.10 -6.23
CA TYR A 123 6.11 4.14 -6.87
C TYR A 123 7.12 4.75 -5.89
N PHE A 124 8.10 3.95 -5.50
CA PHE A 124 9.18 4.37 -4.62
C PHE A 124 10.32 4.92 -5.46
N LYS A 125 10.64 6.20 -5.25
CA LYS A 125 11.65 6.93 -6.02
C LYS A 125 12.72 7.50 -5.10
N GLY A 126 13.98 7.34 -5.47
CA GLY A 126 15.10 8.00 -4.80
C GLY A 126 15.38 9.39 -5.36
N ASN A 127 16.55 9.92 -5.00
CA ASN A 127 17.09 11.15 -5.57
C ASN A 127 17.05 11.13 -7.11
N GLU A 128 16.89 12.32 -7.71
CA GLU A 128 16.82 12.51 -9.16
C GLU A 128 15.69 11.73 -9.87
N ASN A 129 14.64 11.33 -9.14
CA ASN A 129 13.51 10.52 -9.63
C ASN A 129 13.89 9.12 -10.12
N GLN A 130 14.98 8.54 -9.61
CA GLN A 130 15.32 7.14 -9.89
C GLN A 130 14.20 6.21 -9.39
N ASP A 131 13.64 5.39 -10.28
CA ASP A 131 12.67 4.36 -9.90
C ASP A 131 13.38 3.20 -9.18
N LEU A 132 12.99 2.95 -7.93
CA LEU A 132 13.63 1.94 -7.08
C LEU A 132 12.76 0.68 -6.93
N ALA A 133 11.45 0.89 -6.75
CA ALA A 133 10.48 -0.19 -6.59
C ALA A 133 9.05 0.27 -6.87
N SER A 134 8.16 -0.68 -7.10
CA SER A 134 6.72 -0.43 -7.28
C SER A 134 5.88 -1.43 -6.49
N PHE A 135 4.80 -0.93 -5.91
CA PHE A 135 3.88 -1.73 -5.11
C PHE A 135 2.43 -1.39 -5.46
N PHE A 136 1.73 -2.32 -6.10
CA PHE A 136 0.35 -2.13 -6.55
C PHE A 136 -0.58 -3.06 -5.79
N TYR A 137 -1.72 -2.53 -5.37
CA TYR A 137 -2.80 -3.31 -4.74
C TYR A 137 -4.15 -2.76 -5.14
N SER A 138 -5.18 -3.57 -4.98
CA SER A 138 -6.56 -3.18 -5.19
C SER A 138 -7.38 -3.50 -3.95
N PHE A 139 -8.48 -2.75 -3.78
CA PHE A 139 -9.47 -3.05 -2.77
C PHE A 139 -10.85 -2.62 -3.22
N ASN A 140 -11.88 -3.21 -2.64
CA ASN A 140 -13.26 -2.83 -2.85
C ASN A 140 -13.82 -2.14 -1.59
N VAL A 141 -14.53 -1.03 -1.77
CA VAL A 141 -15.28 -0.37 -0.70
C VAL A 141 -16.72 -0.86 -0.73
N ALA A 142 -17.10 -1.62 0.28
CA ALA A 142 -18.44 -2.17 0.48
C ALA A 142 -19.27 -1.34 1.47
N PRO A 143 -20.61 -1.38 1.46
CA PRO A 143 -21.45 -0.56 2.33
C PRO A 143 -21.35 -0.93 3.83
N ASP A 144 -21.13 -2.20 4.14
CA ASP A 144 -21.11 -2.74 5.50
C ASP A 144 -20.10 -3.89 5.62
N TRP A 145 -19.95 -4.42 6.85
CA TRP A 145 -19.03 -5.53 7.13
C TRP A 145 -19.54 -6.87 6.58
N GLU A 146 -20.84 -7.06 6.42
CA GLU A 146 -21.38 -8.31 5.85
C GLU A 146 -20.95 -8.46 4.39
N ASN A 147 -20.94 -7.36 3.64
CA ASN A 147 -20.43 -7.31 2.28
C ASN A 147 -18.89 -7.21 2.21
N ALA A 148 -18.24 -6.66 3.23
CA ALA A 148 -16.79 -6.48 3.25
C ALA A 148 -16.02 -7.72 3.76
N LEU A 149 -16.62 -8.57 4.58
CA LEU A 149 -15.98 -9.80 5.02
C LEU A 149 -16.22 -10.88 3.97
N PRO A 150 -15.21 -11.71 3.62
CA PRO A 150 -15.43 -12.81 2.70
C PRO A 150 -16.56 -13.71 3.24
N ILE A 151 -17.57 -13.96 2.41
CA ILE A 151 -18.59 -14.96 2.70
C ILE A 151 -17.86 -16.31 2.61
N ASN A 152 -17.63 -16.96 3.75
CA ASN A 152 -17.09 -18.31 3.82
C ASN A 152 -17.97 -19.30 3.05
#